data_AF-A0A370DD79-F1
#
_entry.id   AF-A0A370DD79-F1
#
_cell.length_a   1.000
_cell.length_b   1.000
_cell.length_c   1.000
_cell.angle_alpha   90.00
_cell.angle_beta   90.00
_cell.angle_gamma   90.00
#
_symmetry.space_group_name_H-M   'P 1'
#
loop_
_entity.id
_entity.type
_entity.pdbx_description
1 polymer ?
#
loop_
_entity_poly.entity_id
_entity_poly.type
_entity_poly.pdbx_seq_one_letter_code
_entity_poly.pdbx_strand_id
1 'polypeptide(L)'
;MQLKRLVLLVVINFFFQSSSASTLVDATFNVPASKTFSTYTLKKISPKYTELDYDALMSARFYIRTKLNSSWPDDDFTIDENRKGLSYDESNFNKRVFFTYTVLNSSEDKVLGCIYIKPSSNKKFDASVFIWTRQDLPEQKLHNLLLGDIKIWLSNDWPFKNIDYSLN
;
A
#
# COMPACT_ATOMS: atom_id res chain seq x y z
N MET A 1 30.21 -2.92 7.87
CA MET A 1 29.37 -1.69 7.94
C MET A 1 28.82 -1.22 6.57
N GLN A 2 29.00 -1.98 5.48
CA GLN A 2 28.51 -1.63 4.13
C GLN A 2 27.33 -2.52 3.66
N LEU A 3 26.88 -3.47 4.49
CA LEU A 3 25.82 -4.44 4.15
C LEU A 3 24.42 -4.03 4.65
N LYS A 4 24.31 -2.99 5.49
CA LYS A 4 23.03 -2.48 6.00
C LYS A 4 22.34 -1.49 5.05
N ARG A 5 23.06 -0.87 4.13
CA ARG A 5 22.51 0.10 3.15
C ARG A 5 21.85 -0.54 1.94
N LEU A 6 21.84 -1.87 1.87
CA LEU A 6 21.31 -2.65 0.75
C LEU A 6 19.90 -3.24 1.01
N VAL A 7 19.21 -2.83 2.09
CA VAL A 7 17.87 -3.38 2.43
C VAL A 7 16.72 -2.47 1.97
N LEU A 8 16.97 -1.18 1.71
CA LEU A 8 15.94 -0.26 1.20
C LEU A 8 15.47 -0.58 -0.25
N LEU A 9 16.22 -1.43 -0.97
CA LEU A 9 15.93 -1.82 -2.36
C LEU A 9 15.64 -3.32 -2.53
N VAL A 10 15.80 -4.15 -1.50
CA VAL A 10 15.78 -5.62 -1.63
C VAL A 10 14.49 -6.26 -1.12
N VAL A 11 13.77 -5.66 -0.16
CA VAL A 11 12.46 -6.20 0.27
C VAL A 11 11.31 -5.82 -0.70
N ILE A 12 11.49 -4.77 -1.51
CA ILE A 12 10.57 -4.43 -2.62
C ILE A 12 10.86 -5.27 -3.88
N ASN A 13 11.98 -6.00 -3.97
CA ASN A 13 12.36 -6.74 -5.19
C ASN A 13 12.40 -8.27 -5.06
N PHE A 14 12.18 -8.88 -3.89
CA PHE A 14 12.27 -10.36 -3.75
C PHE A 14 11.00 -11.16 -4.07
N PHE A 15 9.96 -10.52 -4.60
CA PHE A 15 8.87 -11.18 -5.35
C PHE A 15 8.64 -10.57 -6.75
N PHE A 16 9.49 -9.64 -7.17
CA PHE A 16 9.17 -8.75 -8.28
C PHE A 16 10.18 -8.94 -9.42
N GLN A 17 9.75 -9.70 -10.42
CA GLN A 17 10.45 -9.74 -11.70
C GLN A 17 10.23 -8.41 -12.42
N SER A 18 11.31 -7.71 -12.76
CA SER A 18 11.23 -6.57 -13.67
C SER A 18 10.85 -7.08 -15.06
N SER A 19 9.60 -6.86 -15.44
CA SER A 19 9.19 -6.82 -16.84
C SER A 19 9.27 -5.37 -17.31
N SER A 20 9.74 -5.14 -18.54
CA SER A 20 9.76 -3.86 -19.25
C SER A 20 8.55 -2.97 -18.91
N ALA A 21 8.78 -1.68 -18.64
CA ALA A 21 7.82 -0.68 -18.15
C ALA A 21 6.41 -0.81 -18.76
N SER A 22 5.59 -1.67 -18.18
CA SER A 22 4.17 -1.82 -18.50
C SER A 22 3.39 -1.18 -17.37
N THR A 23 2.52 -0.23 -17.70
CA THR A 23 1.58 0.32 -16.75
C THR A 23 0.61 -0.76 -16.29
N LEU A 24 0.14 -0.71 -15.05
CA LEU A 24 -0.79 -1.69 -14.49
C LEU A 24 -2.20 -1.60 -15.11
N VAL A 25 -2.56 -0.44 -15.65
CA VAL A 25 -3.85 -0.16 -16.31
C VAL A 25 -3.61 0.67 -17.58
N ASP A 26 -4.53 0.60 -18.54
CA ASP A 26 -4.45 1.33 -19.81
C ASP A 26 -4.40 2.84 -19.62
N ALA A 27 -3.71 3.57 -20.50
CA ALA A 27 -3.53 5.03 -20.41
C ALA A 27 -4.83 5.83 -20.30
N THR A 28 -5.92 5.30 -20.86
CA THR A 28 -7.26 5.93 -20.86
C THR A 28 -8.03 5.71 -19.56
N PHE A 29 -7.63 4.75 -18.72
CA PHE A 29 -8.28 4.50 -17.44
C PHE A 29 -8.04 5.66 -16.46
N ASN A 30 -9.11 6.25 -15.95
CA ASN A 30 -9.00 7.31 -14.96
C ASN A 30 -8.76 6.71 -13.57
N VAL A 31 -7.49 6.70 -13.13
CA VAL A 31 -7.11 6.21 -11.80
C VAL A 31 -7.61 7.21 -10.74
N PRO A 32 -8.50 6.82 -9.82
CA PRO A 32 -9.04 7.75 -8.83
C PRO A 32 -7.93 8.28 -7.92
N ALA A 33 -7.75 9.59 -7.82
CA ALA A 33 -6.83 10.16 -6.83
C ALA A 33 -7.39 10.08 -5.40
N SER A 34 -8.69 9.85 -5.26
CA SER A 34 -9.38 9.67 -3.98
C SER A 34 -10.66 8.85 -4.15
N LYS A 35 -11.08 8.16 -3.09
CA LYS A 35 -12.35 7.44 -2.97
C LYS A 35 -12.84 7.56 -1.53
N THR A 36 -14.03 8.12 -1.33
CA THR A 36 -14.63 8.26 0.00
C THR A 36 -15.57 7.08 0.28
N PHE A 37 -15.44 6.53 1.49
CA PHE A 37 -16.32 5.53 2.07
C PHE A 37 -17.06 6.14 3.28
N SER A 38 -17.91 5.36 3.93
CA SER A 38 -18.74 5.87 5.04
C SER A 38 -17.93 6.38 6.24
N THR A 39 -16.78 5.76 6.54
CA THR A 39 -16.00 6.02 7.77
C THR A 39 -14.55 6.42 7.52
N TYR A 40 -14.10 6.43 6.26
CA TYR A 40 -12.73 6.75 5.89
C TYR A 40 -12.67 7.23 4.43
N THR A 41 -11.55 7.85 4.06
CA THR A 41 -11.26 8.25 2.69
C THR A 41 -9.92 7.70 2.25
N LEU A 42 -9.88 7.13 1.05
CA LEU A 42 -8.65 6.82 0.36
C LEU A 42 -8.14 8.07 -0.34
N LYS A 43 -6.86 8.36 -0.19
CA LYS A 43 -6.16 9.34 -1.01
C LYS A 43 -4.93 8.71 -1.60
N LYS A 44 -4.60 9.13 -2.82
CA LYS A 44 -3.31 8.85 -3.45
C LYS A 44 -2.20 9.12 -2.42
N ILE A 45 -1.31 8.15 -2.28
CA ILE A 45 -0.13 8.21 -1.42
C ILE A 45 0.68 9.49 -1.71
N SER A 46 1.19 10.14 -0.66
CA SER A 46 1.97 11.37 -0.80
C SER A 46 2.86 11.62 0.43
N PRO A 47 4.08 12.16 0.25
CA PRO A 47 4.97 12.54 1.35
C PRO A 47 4.37 13.54 2.35
N LYS A 48 3.30 14.26 1.98
CA LYS A 48 2.64 15.18 2.91
C LYS A 48 2.04 14.50 4.15
N TYR A 49 1.83 13.17 4.11
CA TYR A 49 1.33 12.39 5.24
C TYR A 49 2.44 11.75 6.10
N THR A 50 3.72 12.07 5.87
CA THR A 50 4.86 11.38 6.48
C THR A 50 4.74 11.17 7.98
N GLU A 51 4.36 12.19 8.75
CA GLU A 51 4.27 12.09 10.22
C GLU A 51 3.15 11.13 10.63
N LEU A 52 1.94 11.31 10.08
CA LEU A 52 0.77 10.48 10.38
C LEU A 52 0.96 9.03 9.93
N ASP A 53 1.56 8.84 8.76
CA ASP A 53 1.81 7.53 8.17
C ASP A 53 2.92 6.79 8.93
N TYR A 54 4.00 7.48 9.33
CA TYR A 54 5.06 6.89 10.13
C TYR A 54 4.55 6.37 11.48
N ASP A 55 3.74 7.17 12.18
CA ASP A 55 3.08 6.77 13.42
C ASP A 55 2.22 5.51 13.22
N ALA A 56 1.38 5.51 12.18
CA ALA A 56 0.52 4.38 11.83
C ALA A 56 1.32 3.12 11.47
N LEU A 57 2.34 3.24 10.61
CA LEU A 57 3.18 2.15 10.12
C LEU A 57 4.00 1.52 11.24
N MET A 58 4.57 2.33 12.15
CA MET A 58 5.34 1.81 13.27
C MET A 58 4.48 1.08 14.29
N SER A 59 3.21 1.48 14.45
CA SER A 59 2.23 0.69 15.22
C SER A 59 1.94 -0.67 14.54
N ALA A 60 1.94 -0.71 13.21
CA ALA A 60 1.60 -1.89 12.41
C ALA A 60 2.80 -2.80 12.08
N ARG A 61 4.02 -2.43 12.46
CA ARG A 61 5.26 -3.09 12.00
C ARG A 61 5.26 -4.61 12.20
N PHE A 62 4.82 -5.12 13.34
CA PHE A 62 4.81 -6.56 13.61
C PHE A 62 3.82 -7.31 12.70
N TYR A 63 2.63 -6.73 12.50
CA TYR A 63 1.65 -7.27 11.56
C TYR A 63 2.23 -7.34 10.13
N ILE A 64 2.86 -6.26 9.68
CA ILE A 64 3.48 -6.18 8.35
C ILE A 64 4.60 -7.22 8.20
N ARG A 65 5.51 -7.31 9.18
CA ARG A 65 6.59 -8.30 9.22
C ARG A 65 6.07 -9.73 9.11
N THR A 66 5.02 -10.07 9.87
CA THR A 66 4.40 -11.40 9.82
C THR A 66 3.76 -11.67 8.47
N LYS A 67 2.95 -10.75 7.94
CA LYS A 67 2.23 -10.95 6.67
C LYS A 67 3.16 -11.02 5.46
N LEU A 68 4.24 -10.25 5.47
CA LEU A 68 5.21 -10.22 4.38
C LEU A 68 6.40 -11.17 4.58
N ASN A 69 6.42 -11.94 5.69
CA ASN A 69 7.55 -12.76 6.10
C ASN A 69 8.89 -12.00 5.98
N SER A 70 8.95 -10.83 6.61
CA SER A 70 10.02 -9.84 6.43
C SER A 70 10.43 -9.22 7.77
N SER A 71 11.63 -8.63 7.80
CA SER A 71 12.10 -7.80 8.92
C SER A 71 11.67 -6.33 8.80
N TRP A 72 11.12 -5.93 7.66
CA TRP A 72 10.68 -4.56 7.42
C TRP A 72 9.23 -4.31 7.90
N PRO A 73 8.89 -3.13 8.43
CA PRO A 73 9.80 -2.05 8.85
C PRO A 73 10.64 -2.51 10.04
N ASP A 74 11.93 -2.18 10.14
CA ASP A 74 12.79 -2.55 11.28
C ASP A 74 12.50 -1.68 12.52
N ASP A 75 13.13 -2.00 13.65
CA ASP A 75 12.86 -1.28 14.91
C ASP A 75 13.50 0.11 14.93
N ASP A 76 14.54 0.32 14.12
CA ASP A 76 15.22 1.59 13.88
C ASP A 76 14.74 2.33 12.61
N PHE A 77 13.62 1.89 12.01
CA PHE A 77 13.03 2.52 10.83
C PHE A 77 12.76 3.99 11.11
N THR A 78 13.24 4.87 10.23
CA THR A 78 13.20 6.31 10.45
C THR A 78 12.06 7.00 9.71
N ILE A 79 11.61 8.14 10.23
CA ILE A 79 10.64 9.00 9.56
C ILE A 79 11.11 9.45 8.16
N ASP A 80 12.42 9.61 7.98
CA ASP A 80 13.01 9.97 6.68
C ASP A 80 12.99 8.80 5.68
N GLU A 81 13.17 7.57 6.15
CA GLU A 81 12.97 6.38 5.32
C GLU A 81 11.51 6.22 4.93
N ASN A 82 10.58 6.48 5.86
CA ASN A 82 9.15 6.50 5.56
C ASN A 82 8.84 7.51 4.45
N ARG A 83 9.28 8.76 4.61
CA ARG A 83 9.10 9.82 3.61
C ARG A 83 9.65 9.44 2.23
N LYS A 84 10.81 8.78 2.18
CA LYS A 84 11.38 8.26 0.92
C LYS A 84 10.50 7.17 0.31
N GLY A 85 9.97 6.26 1.13
CA GLY A 85 9.00 5.25 0.72
C GLY A 85 7.74 5.87 0.12
N LEU A 86 7.14 6.85 0.81
CA LEU A 86 5.97 7.59 0.31
C LEU A 86 6.25 8.29 -1.02
N SER A 87 7.42 8.92 -1.18
CA SER A 87 7.83 9.56 -2.45
C SER A 87 8.01 8.54 -3.58
N TYR A 88 8.58 7.37 -3.27
CA TYR A 88 8.73 6.29 -4.25
C TYR A 88 7.36 5.76 -4.71
N ASP A 89 6.45 5.53 -3.77
CA ASP A 89 5.10 5.08 -4.06
C ASP A 89 4.30 6.13 -4.84
N GLU A 90 4.43 7.42 -4.50
CA GLU A 90 3.80 8.52 -5.23
C GLU A 90 4.31 8.61 -6.68
N SER A 91 5.62 8.44 -6.87
CA SER A 91 6.25 8.38 -8.20
C SER A 91 5.71 7.22 -9.04
N ASN A 92 5.58 6.03 -8.45
CA ASN A 92 5.05 4.85 -9.14
C ASN A 92 3.55 4.98 -9.44
N PHE A 93 2.78 5.60 -8.54
CA PHE A 93 1.38 5.95 -8.79
C PHE A 93 1.26 6.85 -10.02
N ASN A 94 2.06 7.92 -10.09
CA ASN A 94 2.07 8.84 -11.24
C ASN A 94 2.48 8.17 -12.54
N LYS A 95 3.44 7.24 -12.48
CA LYS A 95 3.90 6.44 -13.62
C LYS A 95 2.96 5.27 -13.95
N ARG A 96 1.91 5.06 -13.13
CA ARG A 96 0.90 4.00 -13.30
C ARG A 96 1.53 2.60 -13.26
N VAL A 97 2.64 2.45 -12.54
CA VAL A 97 3.35 1.16 -12.35
C VAL A 97 2.64 0.34 -11.27
N PHE A 98 2.26 1.00 -10.18
CA PHE A 98 1.37 0.46 -9.14
C PHE A 98 0.70 1.62 -8.41
N PHE A 99 -0.36 1.32 -7.65
CA PHE A 99 -1.14 2.34 -6.95
C PHE A 99 -1.13 2.06 -5.44
N THR A 100 -0.57 2.99 -4.68
CA THR A 100 -0.69 3.01 -3.22
C THR A 100 -1.68 4.10 -2.80
N TYR A 101 -2.57 3.76 -1.87
CA TYR A 101 -3.50 4.69 -1.24
C TYR A 101 -3.25 4.75 0.26
N THR A 102 -3.18 5.96 0.80
CA THR A 102 -3.29 6.22 2.23
C THR A 102 -4.76 6.15 2.64
N VAL A 103 -5.05 5.43 3.71
CA VAL A 103 -6.38 5.37 4.33
C VAL A 103 -6.44 6.41 5.44
N LEU A 104 -7.30 7.41 5.29
CA LEU A 104 -7.49 8.48 6.27
C LEU A 104 -8.83 8.32 6.98
N ASN A 105 -8.91 8.67 8.25
CA ASN A 105 -10.20 8.84 8.93
C ASN A 105 -11.02 9.99 8.31
N SER A 106 -12.30 10.11 8.66
CA SER A 106 -13.19 11.14 8.10
C SER A 106 -12.72 12.58 8.31
N SER A 107 -11.97 12.86 9.38
CA SER A 107 -11.39 14.18 9.65
C SER A 107 -10.08 14.44 8.91
N GLU A 108 -9.53 13.43 8.24
CA GLU A 108 -8.23 13.45 7.54
C GLU A 108 -7.02 13.85 8.40
N ASP A 109 -7.14 13.76 9.73
CA ASP A 109 -6.09 14.07 10.70
C ASP A 109 -5.36 12.82 11.20
N LYS A 110 -5.76 11.63 10.72
CA LYS A 110 -5.15 10.35 11.10
C LYS A 110 -5.08 9.38 9.93
N VAL A 111 -3.88 8.83 9.71
CA VAL A 111 -3.69 7.66 8.83
C VAL A 111 -4.09 6.42 9.60
N LEU A 112 -4.97 5.62 8.99
CA LEU A 112 -5.49 4.38 9.52
C LEU A 112 -4.81 3.15 8.91
N GLY A 113 -4.14 3.30 7.78
CA GLY A 113 -3.53 2.21 7.01
C GLY A 113 -3.07 2.63 5.62
N CYS A 114 -2.56 1.67 4.85
CA CYS A 114 -2.35 1.81 3.41
C CYS A 114 -2.87 0.60 2.64
N ILE A 115 -3.19 0.85 1.37
CA ILE A 115 -3.59 -0.18 0.40
C ILE A 115 -2.62 -0.10 -0.77
N TYR A 116 -2.09 -1.26 -1.16
CA TYR A 116 -1.21 -1.41 -2.32
C TYR A 116 -1.91 -2.25 -3.37
N ILE A 117 -1.97 -1.74 -4.60
CA ILE A 117 -2.48 -2.44 -5.78
C ILE A 117 -1.30 -2.54 -6.74
N LYS A 118 -0.69 -3.71 -6.85
CA LYS A 118 0.54 -3.95 -7.62
C LYS A 118 0.30 -4.99 -8.71
N PRO A 119 1.10 -5.01 -9.79
CA PRO A 119 1.13 -6.15 -10.71
C PRO A 119 1.36 -7.44 -9.93
N SER A 120 0.59 -8.48 -10.25
CA SER A 120 0.78 -9.81 -9.64
C SER A 120 2.02 -10.50 -10.23
N SER A 121 2.78 -11.20 -9.40
CA SER A 121 3.85 -12.11 -9.85
C SER A 121 3.31 -13.42 -10.42
N ASN A 122 2.07 -13.79 -10.04
CA ASN A 122 1.35 -14.93 -10.58
C ASN A 122 0.51 -14.50 -11.78
N LYS A 123 0.84 -15.04 -12.96
CA LYS A 123 0.19 -14.73 -14.25
C LYS A 123 -1.32 -15.05 -14.31
N LYS A 124 -1.88 -15.73 -13.31
CA LYS A 124 -3.33 -15.96 -13.18
C LYS A 124 -4.10 -14.71 -12.73
N PHE A 125 -3.41 -13.73 -12.15
CA PHE A 125 -4.00 -12.51 -11.62
C PHE A 125 -3.42 -11.29 -12.33
N ASP A 126 -4.24 -10.27 -12.52
CA ASP A 126 -3.84 -8.99 -13.11
C ASP A 126 -3.13 -8.11 -12.07
N ALA A 127 -3.62 -8.16 -10.82
CA ALA A 127 -3.10 -7.39 -9.71
C ALA A 127 -3.10 -8.21 -8.41
N SER A 128 -2.20 -7.87 -7.49
CA SER A 128 -2.21 -8.30 -6.10
C SER A 128 -2.48 -7.11 -5.18
N VAL A 129 -3.31 -7.33 -4.18
CA VAL A 129 -3.71 -6.32 -3.19
C VAL A 129 -3.17 -6.68 -1.83
N PHE A 130 -2.52 -5.72 -1.18
CA PHE A 130 -2.10 -5.82 0.22
C PHE A 130 -2.62 -4.63 1.00
N ILE A 131 -3.19 -4.91 2.16
CA ILE A 131 -3.72 -3.92 3.09
C ILE A 131 -3.05 -4.11 4.45
N TRP A 132 -2.59 -3.02 5.04
CA TRP A 132 -2.27 -2.98 6.45
C TRP A 132 -3.01 -1.85 7.13
N THR A 133 -3.32 -2.06 8.41
CA THR A 133 -3.97 -1.08 9.27
C THR A 133 -3.14 -0.86 10.51
N ARG A 134 -3.16 0.37 11.04
CA ARG A 134 -2.54 0.68 12.34
C ARG A 134 -3.14 -0.22 13.43
N GLN A 135 -2.32 -0.61 14.40
CA GLN A 135 -2.67 -1.67 15.37
C GLN A 135 -2.99 -1.14 16.77
N ASP A 136 -2.88 0.17 16.98
CA ASP A 136 -3.03 0.88 18.25
C ASP A 136 -4.42 1.52 18.45
N LEU A 137 -5.43 1.10 17.67
CA LEU A 137 -6.82 1.52 17.84
C LEU A 137 -7.70 0.41 18.44
N PRO A 138 -8.64 0.73 19.36
CA PRO A 138 -9.59 -0.24 19.91
C PRO A 138 -10.56 -0.74 18.84
N GLU A 139 -10.82 -2.05 18.81
CA GLU A 139 -11.65 -2.81 17.85
C GLU A 139 -11.08 -2.99 16.43
N GLN A 140 -10.32 -4.09 16.24
CA GLN A 140 -9.75 -4.51 14.95
C GLN A 140 -10.80 -5.16 14.01
N LYS A 141 -11.81 -4.39 13.61
CA LYS A 141 -12.67 -4.72 12.44
C LYS A 141 -12.28 -3.92 11.19
N LEU A 142 -11.38 -2.94 11.32
CA LEU A 142 -11.02 -2.05 10.22
C LEU A 142 -10.40 -2.80 9.03
N HIS A 143 -9.48 -3.74 9.26
CA HIS A 143 -8.87 -4.51 8.16
C HIS A 143 -9.91 -5.28 7.34
N ASN A 144 -10.84 -5.97 8.01
CA ASN A 144 -11.89 -6.73 7.33
C ASN A 144 -12.88 -5.81 6.60
N LEU A 145 -13.21 -4.66 7.18
CA LEU A 145 -14.05 -3.64 6.56
C LEU A 145 -13.39 -3.08 5.30
N LEU A 146 -12.11 -2.67 5.39
CA LEU A 146 -11.33 -2.23 4.24
C LEU A 146 -11.25 -3.33 3.18
N LEU A 147 -10.93 -4.57 3.55
CA LEU A 147 -10.82 -5.65 2.58
C LEU A 147 -12.13 -5.90 1.82
N GLY A 148 -13.28 -5.83 2.51
CA GLY A 148 -14.60 -5.94 1.88
C GLY A 148 -14.89 -4.80 0.91
N ASP A 149 -14.68 -3.56 1.37
CA ASP A 149 -14.90 -2.36 0.57
C ASP A 149 -13.98 -2.29 -0.66
N ILE A 150 -12.71 -2.63 -0.50
CA ILE A 150 -11.72 -2.65 -1.60
C ILE A 150 -12.06 -3.74 -2.61
N LYS A 151 -12.52 -4.92 -2.18
CA LYS A 151 -12.98 -5.97 -3.10
C LYS A 151 -14.11 -5.46 -4.00
N ILE A 152 -15.12 -4.82 -3.41
CA ILE A 152 -16.27 -4.27 -4.14
C ILE A 152 -15.83 -3.13 -5.07
N TRP A 153 -14.99 -2.22 -4.57
CA TRP A 153 -14.51 -1.08 -5.35
C TRP A 153 -13.68 -1.52 -6.55
N LEU A 154 -12.73 -2.44 -6.36
CA LEU A 154 -11.90 -2.93 -7.45
C LEU A 154 -12.68 -3.80 -8.45
N SER A 155 -13.68 -4.57 -8.00
CA SER A 155 -14.50 -5.36 -8.93
C SER A 155 -15.39 -4.51 -9.83
N ASN A 156 -15.86 -3.37 -9.33
CA ASN A 156 -16.84 -2.53 -10.03
C ASN A 156 -16.19 -1.41 -10.85
N ASP A 157 -15.14 -0.80 -10.31
CA ASP A 157 -14.62 0.47 -10.85
C ASP A 157 -13.28 0.29 -11.58
N TRP A 158 -12.60 -0.86 -11.46
CA TRP A 158 -11.28 -1.11 -12.04
C TRP A 158 -11.32 -2.14 -13.17
N PRO A 159 -10.36 -2.09 -14.12
CA PRO A 159 -10.39 -2.94 -15.31
C PRO A 159 -9.86 -4.37 -15.07
N PHE A 160 -9.61 -4.75 -13.81
CA PHE A 160 -9.03 -6.05 -13.47
C PHE A 160 -10.10 -7.16 -13.57
N LYS A 161 -9.71 -8.30 -14.14
CA LYS A 161 -10.53 -9.51 -14.22
C LYS A 161 -10.27 -10.43 -13.03
N ASN A 162 -9.01 -10.58 -12.64
CA ASN A 162 -8.59 -11.46 -11.55
C ASN A 162 -7.66 -10.71 -10.60
N ILE A 163 -8.04 -10.61 -9.33
CA ILE A 163 -7.26 -9.92 -8.30
C ILE A 163 -6.87 -10.91 -7.20
N ASP A 164 -5.59 -10.94 -6.85
CA ASP A 164 -5.06 -11.73 -5.75
C ASP A 164 -5.16 -10.95 -4.43
N TYR A 165 -5.84 -11.54 -3.45
CA TYR A 165 -5.97 -11.00 -2.09
C TYR A 165 -5.29 -11.88 -1.03
N SER A 166 -4.51 -12.89 -1.43
CA SER A 166 -3.96 -13.91 -0.52
C SER A 166 -3.02 -13.38 0.56
N LEU A 167 -2.54 -12.14 0.45
CA LEU A 167 -1.74 -11.46 1.46
C LEU A 167 -2.55 -10.86 2.63
N ASN A 168 -3.88 -10.89 2.59
CA ASN A 168 -4.76 -10.21 3.57
C ASN A 168 -5.32 -11.18 4.60
#